data_AF-A0A2E7BTW6-F1
#
_entry.id   AF-A0A2E7BTW6-F1
#
_cell.length_a   1.000
_cell.length_b   1.000
_cell.length_c   1.000
_cell.angle_alpha   90.00
_cell.angle_beta   90.00
_cell.angle_gamma   90.00
#
_symmetry.space_group_name_H-M   'P 1'
#
loop_
_entity.id
_entity.type
_entity.pdbx_description
1 polymer ?
#
loop_
_entity_poly.entity_id
_entity_poly.type
_entity_poly.pdbx_seq_one_letter_code
_entity_poly.pdbx_strand_id
1 'polypeptide(L)'
;MSERQLIDQFVGLARGYKDPKTLLGPGDDAAVIDLAHGPECISTDQFVENQHFRHRWIGPEDLAGRCLAATVSDLAAMGATPRWITVALTLSKAQDRDWLMAFAQRFGQIVGLWNIDLIGGDLTRGDHTSVCLTIGGTAQKGRLLLRQGARPDDGIWVSGNLGGSSAAVDYLERGGAKPRACR
;
A
#
# COMPACT_ATOMS: atom_id res chain seq x y z
N MET A 1 -14.66 21.13 -6.62
CA MET A 1 -14.68 20.31 -5.38
C MET A 1 -13.61 20.85 -4.46
N SER A 2 -13.93 21.06 -3.18
CA SER A 2 -12.92 21.46 -2.20
C SER A 2 -12.05 20.28 -1.77
N GLU A 3 -10.86 20.57 -1.25
CA GLU A 3 -9.94 19.57 -0.69
C GLU A 3 -10.63 18.70 0.37
N ARG A 4 -11.38 19.32 1.29
CA ARG A 4 -12.14 18.59 2.32
C ARG A 4 -13.20 17.66 1.73
N GLN A 5 -13.89 18.06 0.66
CA GLN A 5 -14.84 17.18 -0.03
C GLN A 5 -14.16 15.99 -0.71
N LEU A 6 -12.94 16.17 -1.23
CA LEU A 6 -12.16 15.07 -1.80
C LEU A 6 -11.63 14.13 -0.73
N ILE A 7 -11.18 14.65 0.41
CA ILE A 7 -10.76 13.85 1.58
C ILE A 7 -11.94 13.06 2.13
N ASP A 8 -13.09 13.70 2.36
CA ASP A 8 -14.28 13.02 2.87
C ASP A 8 -14.78 11.95 1.89
N GLN A 9 -14.75 12.24 0.58
CA GLN A 9 -15.11 11.26 -0.44
C GLN A 9 -14.08 10.12 -0.52
N PHE A 10 -12.78 10.42 -0.42
CA PHE A 10 -11.71 9.43 -0.40
C PHE A 10 -11.83 8.53 0.83
N VAL A 11 -11.93 9.09 2.03
CA VAL A 11 -12.09 8.35 3.30
C VAL A 11 -13.37 7.53 3.26
N GLY A 12 -14.49 8.09 2.78
CA GLY A 12 -15.75 7.36 2.64
C GLY A 12 -15.69 6.15 1.69
N LEU A 13 -14.87 6.22 0.64
CA LEU A 13 -14.65 5.12 -0.31
C LEU A 13 -13.55 4.15 0.14
N ALA A 14 -12.52 4.65 0.83
CA ALA A 14 -11.33 3.89 1.19
C ALA A 14 -11.46 3.18 2.55
N ARG A 15 -12.38 3.60 3.41
CA ARG A 15 -12.64 2.98 4.72
C ARG A 15 -13.51 1.73 4.61
N GLY A 16 -12.93 0.67 4.03
CA GLY A 16 -13.58 -0.63 3.84
C GLY A 16 -13.68 -1.50 5.10
N TYR A 17 -12.91 -1.19 6.15
CA TYR A 17 -12.86 -1.89 7.43
C TYR A 17 -12.46 -0.91 8.55
N LYS A 18 -12.94 -1.14 9.80
CA LYS A 18 -12.56 -0.35 11.00
C LYS A 18 -12.02 -1.32 12.05
N ASP A 19 -10.74 -1.18 12.43
CA ASP A 19 -10.12 -2.04 13.45
C ASP A 19 -10.65 -1.65 14.84
N PRO A 20 -11.08 -2.61 15.68
CA PRO A 20 -11.45 -2.34 17.07
C PRO A 20 -10.36 -1.65 17.91
N LYS A 21 -9.09 -1.73 17.49
CA LYS A 21 -7.95 -1.04 18.12
C LYS A 21 -7.73 0.38 17.64
N THR A 22 -8.35 0.80 16.53
CA THR A 22 -8.31 2.19 16.08
C THR A 22 -9.25 3.01 16.96
N LEU A 23 -8.70 3.64 18.00
CA LEU A 23 -9.45 4.53 18.90
C LEU A 23 -9.87 5.82 18.20
N LEU A 24 -9.01 6.33 17.31
CA LEU A 24 -9.25 7.51 16.47
C LEU A 24 -8.66 7.27 15.06
N GLY A 25 -9.49 7.46 14.03
CA GLY A 25 -9.10 7.32 12.62
C GLY A 25 -9.02 8.68 11.90
N PRO A 26 -9.10 8.72 10.56
CA PRO A 26 -9.00 9.97 9.80
C PRO A 26 -10.11 10.95 10.17
N GLY A 27 -9.77 12.25 10.30
CA GLY A 27 -10.73 13.32 10.62
C GLY A 27 -10.32 14.22 11.79
N ASP A 28 -9.20 13.91 12.45
CA ASP A 28 -8.57 14.68 13.52
C ASP A 28 -7.05 14.82 13.22
N ASP A 29 -6.29 15.51 14.07
CA ASP A 29 -4.86 15.82 13.82
C ASP A 29 -3.95 14.58 13.75
N ALA A 30 -4.35 13.48 14.39
CA ALA A 30 -3.62 12.22 14.37
C ALA A 30 -4.56 11.02 14.58
N ALA A 31 -4.13 9.87 14.08
CA ALA A 31 -4.75 8.60 14.44
C ALA A 31 -4.29 8.16 15.83
N VAL A 32 -5.16 7.48 16.57
CA VAL A 32 -4.83 6.87 17.88
C VAL A 32 -5.15 5.39 17.81
N ILE A 33 -4.18 4.57 18.19
CA ILE A 33 -4.26 3.11 18.14
C ILE A 33 -3.94 2.55 19.51
N ASP A 34 -4.77 1.63 19.97
CA ASP A 34 -4.51 0.84 21.17
C ASP A 34 -3.62 -0.36 20.83
N LEU A 35 -2.32 -0.23 21.12
CA LEU A 35 -1.36 -1.29 20.91
C LEU A 35 -1.47 -2.33 22.04
N ALA A 36 -1.96 -3.52 21.70
CA ALA A 36 -2.01 -4.64 22.64
C ALA A 36 -0.61 -5.05 23.14
N HIS A 37 -0.55 -5.82 24.23
CA HIS A 37 0.68 -6.36 24.83
C HIS A 37 1.46 -7.32 23.89
N GLY A 38 2.20 -6.80 22.91
CA GLY A 38 3.02 -7.56 21.97
C GLY A 38 3.87 -6.65 21.06
N PRO A 39 4.83 -7.22 20.31
CA PRO A 39 5.65 -6.44 19.38
C PRO A 39 4.82 -5.95 18.20
N GLU A 40 5.04 -4.68 17.84
CA GLU A 40 4.52 -4.05 16.64
C GLU A 40 5.60 -4.01 15.55
N CYS A 41 5.19 -4.27 14.31
CA CYS A 41 6.02 -4.12 13.12
C CYS A 41 5.48 -2.96 12.31
N ILE A 42 6.38 -2.06 11.91
CA ILE A 42 6.05 -0.89 11.08
C ILE A 42 7.00 -0.90 9.88
N SER A 43 6.45 -0.67 8.69
CA SER A 43 7.23 -0.42 7.48
C SER A 43 6.68 0.80 6.73
N THR A 44 7.53 1.43 5.93
CA THR A 44 7.17 2.54 5.06
C THR A 44 7.80 2.33 3.69
N ASP A 45 6.97 2.41 2.64
CA ASP A 45 7.41 2.40 1.25
C ASP A 45 7.00 3.67 0.53
N GLN A 46 7.84 4.06 -0.42
CA GLN A 46 7.61 5.21 -1.27
C GLN A 46 7.63 4.80 -2.75
N PHE A 47 6.58 5.18 -3.47
CA PHE A 47 6.41 4.94 -4.90
C PHE A 47 6.34 6.27 -5.64
N VAL A 48 7.38 6.57 -6.41
CA VAL A 48 7.53 7.83 -7.15
C VAL A 48 7.36 7.62 -8.64
N GLU A 49 6.58 8.48 -9.29
CA GLU A 49 6.44 8.52 -10.75
C GLU A 49 7.82 8.64 -11.43
N ASN A 50 7.98 7.96 -12.57
CA ASN A 50 9.20 7.83 -13.37
C ASN A 50 10.37 7.08 -12.71
N GLN A 51 10.31 6.79 -11.41
CA GLN A 51 11.25 5.91 -10.72
C GLN A 51 10.69 4.50 -10.49
N HIS A 52 9.49 4.41 -9.93
CA HIS A 52 8.86 3.14 -9.53
C HIS A 52 7.74 2.72 -10.48
N PHE A 53 7.07 3.71 -11.09
CA PHE A 53 5.99 3.48 -12.04
C PHE A 53 5.90 4.60 -13.07
N ARG A 54 5.15 4.38 -14.15
CA ARG A 54 4.89 5.38 -15.19
C ARG A 54 3.41 5.30 -15.57
N HIS A 55 2.70 6.43 -15.63
CA HIS A 55 1.25 6.47 -15.94
C HIS A 55 0.91 5.89 -17.32
N ARG A 56 1.84 5.90 -18.27
CA ARG A 56 1.67 5.22 -19.57
C ARG A 56 1.61 3.69 -19.48
N TRP A 57 2.01 3.10 -18.35
CA TRP A 57 2.11 1.65 -18.16
C TRP A 57 1.09 1.11 -17.16
N ILE A 58 0.73 1.91 -16.16
CA ILE A 58 -0.10 1.49 -15.05
C ILE A 58 -1.23 2.50 -14.81
N GLY A 59 -2.46 1.98 -14.67
CA GLY A 59 -3.61 2.78 -14.29
C GLY A 59 -3.71 2.98 -12.77
N PRO A 60 -4.63 3.86 -12.31
CA PRO A 60 -4.81 4.15 -10.88
C PRO A 60 -5.14 2.90 -10.04
N GLU A 61 -5.99 2.01 -10.54
CA GLU A 61 -6.40 0.79 -9.82
C GLU A 61 -5.23 -0.18 -9.62
N ASP A 62 -4.49 -0.46 -10.70
CA ASP A 62 -3.31 -1.32 -10.65
C ASP A 62 -2.21 -0.72 -9.78
N LEU A 63 -2.05 0.62 -9.81
CA LEU A 63 -1.08 1.32 -8.98
C LEU A 63 -1.43 1.15 -7.50
N ALA A 64 -2.69 1.34 -7.12
CA ALA A 64 -3.15 1.10 -5.75
C ALA A 64 -2.85 -0.33 -5.30
N GLY A 65 -3.16 -1.32 -6.14
CA GLY A 65 -2.90 -2.72 -5.83
C GLY A 65 -1.42 -3.05 -5.72
N ARG A 66 -0.58 -2.50 -6.61
CA ARG A 66 0.87 -2.69 -6.56
C ARG A 66 1.48 -2.09 -5.30
N CYS A 67 1.13 -0.85 -4.95
CA CYS A 67 1.65 -0.18 -3.76
C CYS A 67 1.27 -0.95 -2.49
N LEU A 68 -0.01 -1.33 -2.36
CA LEU A 68 -0.48 -2.11 -1.20
C LEU A 68 0.18 -3.49 -1.10
N ALA A 69 0.30 -4.22 -2.21
CA ALA A 69 0.92 -5.54 -2.20
C ALA A 69 2.39 -5.50 -1.80
N ALA A 70 3.14 -4.52 -2.31
CA ALA A 70 4.54 -4.31 -1.92
C ALA A 70 4.67 -4.00 -0.42
N THR A 71 3.89 -3.04 0.08
CA THR A 71 3.96 -2.61 1.49
C THR A 71 3.48 -3.68 2.47
N VAL A 72 2.47 -4.47 2.12
CA VAL A 72 2.05 -5.62 2.93
C VAL A 72 3.09 -6.74 2.93
N SER A 73 3.86 -6.89 1.84
CA SER A 73 4.89 -7.93 1.73
C SER A 73 5.95 -7.81 2.82
N ASP A 74 6.29 -6.60 3.26
CA ASP A 74 7.26 -6.38 4.34
C ASP A 74 6.79 -6.97 5.67
N LEU A 75 5.53 -6.76 6.03
CA LEU A 75 4.96 -7.32 7.26
C LEU A 75 4.82 -8.84 7.15
N ALA A 76 4.43 -9.34 5.98
CA ALA A 76 4.36 -10.77 5.72
C ALA A 76 5.72 -11.45 5.88
N ALA A 77 6.80 -10.82 5.39
CA ALA A 77 8.17 -11.32 5.54
C ALA A 77 8.65 -11.39 7.00
N MET A 78 8.07 -10.57 7.88
CA MET A 78 8.35 -10.56 9.32
C MET A 78 7.44 -11.53 10.11
N GLY A 79 6.48 -12.19 9.45
CA GLY A 79 5.44 -12.99 10.11
C GLY A 79 4.44 -12.16 10.92
N ALA A 80 4.32 -10.87 10.61
CA ALA A 80 3.39 -9.95 11.26
C ALA A 80 2.03 -9.93 10.54
N THR A 81 0.96 -9.77 11.31
CA THR A 81 -0.39 -9.53 10.77
C THR A 81 -0.59 -8.03 10.60
N PRO A 82 -0.74 -7.51 9.37
CA PRO A 82 -1.10 -6.12 9.14
C PRO A 82 -2.40 -5.73 9.84
N ARG A 83 -2.47 -4.51 10.38
CA ARG A 83 -3.62 -4.00 11.13
C ARG A 83 -4.09 -2.65 10.61
N TRP A 84 -3.15 -1.75 10.37
CA TRP A 84 -3.46 -0.38 10.01
C TRP A 84 -2.49 0.16 8.95
N ILE A 85 -2.93 1.18 8.23
CA ILE A 85 -2.13 1.85 7.21
C ILE A 85 -2.43 3.35 7.18
N THR A 86 -1.42 4.16 6.87
CA THR A 86 -1.56 5.56 6.47
C THR A 86 -1.06 5.77 5.04
N VAL A 87 -1.64 6.76 4.36
CA VAL A 87 -1.30 7.10 2.97
C VAL A 87 -0.93 8.57 2.84
N ALA A 88 0.26 8.89 2.33
CA ALA A 88 0.56 10.24 1.84
C ALA A 88 0.61 10.21 0.31
N LEU A 89 -0.38 10.83 -0.33
CA LEU A 89 -0.56 10.84 -1.77
C LEU A 89 -0.31 12.25 -2.32
N THR A 90 0.72 12.38 -3.16
CA THR A 90 0.92 13.58 -3.98
C THR A 90 0.35 13.32 -5.36
N LEU A 91 -0.54 14.19 -5.83
CA LEU A 91 -1.11 14.14 -7.17
C LEU A 91 -0.47 15.20 -8.06
N SER A 92 -0.01 14.80 -9.26
CA SER A 92 0.38 15.79 -10.27
C SER A 92 -0.85 16.54 -10.80
N LYS A 93 -0.63 17.64 -11.55
CA LYS A 93 -1.71 18.36 -12.24
C LYS A 93 -2.44 17.52 -13.29
N ALA A 94 -1.80 16.47 -13.81
CA ALA A 94 -2.40 15.59 -14.81
C ALA A 94 -3.41 14.59 -14.23
N GLN A 95 -3.39 14.34 -12.92
CA GLN A 95 -4.32 13.42 -12.25
C GLN A 95 -5.53 14.21 -11.75
N ASP A 96 -6.67 13.94 -12.38
CA ASP A 96 -7.94 14.55 -12.05
C ASP A 96 -8.66 13.77 -10.94
N ARG A 97 -9.91 14.16 -10.67
CA ARG A 97 -10.74 13.54 -9.65
C ARG A 97 -11.06 12.08 -9.99
N ASP A 98 -11.32 11.77 -11.25
CA ASP A 98 -11.74 10.42 -11.65
C ASP A 98 -10.59 9.43 -11.45
N TRP A 99 -9.36 9.86 -11.75
CA TRP A 99 -8.16 9.11 -11.42
C TRP A 99 -8.04 8.83 -9.91
N LEU A 100 -8.24 9.86 -9.07
CA LEU A 100 -8.17 9.70 -7.61
C LEU A 100 -9.26 8.75 -7.09
N MET A 101 -10.48 8.85 -7.60
CA MET A 101 -11.59 8.00 -7.19
C MET A 101 -11.34 6.53 -7.56
N ALA A 102 -10.83 6.26 -8.76
CA ALA A 102 -10.47 4.91 -9.17
C ALA A 102 -9.35 4.32 -8.28
N PHE A 103 -8.32 5.12 -7.96
CA PHE A 103 -7.27 4.72 -7.04
C PHE A 103 -7.84 4.40 -5.65
N ALA A 104 -8.64 5.31 -5.08
CA ALA A 104 -9.22 5.20 -3.75
C ALA A 104 -10.16 3.99 -3.61
N GLN A 105 -11.00 3.77 -4.62
CA GLN A 105 -11.95 2.66 -4.62
C GLN A 105 -11.22 1.32 -4.65
N ARG A 106 -10.19 1.19 -5.50
CA ARG A 106 -9.39 -0.03 -5.54
C ARG A 106 -8.58 -0.22 -4.27
N PHE A 107 -8.00 0.85 -3.72
CA PHE A 107 -7.30 0.84 -2.45
C PHE A 107 -8.22 0.31 -1.32
N GLY A 108 -9.41 0.91 -1.18
CA GLY A 108 -10.44 0.53 -0.20
C GLY A 108 -10.86 -0.93 -0.27
N GLN A 109 -11.06 -1.45 -1.50
CA GLN A 109 -11.37 -2.86 -1.71
C GLN A 109 -10.27 -3.80 -1.18
N ILE A 110 -9.00 -3.47 -1.44
CA ILE A 110 -7.87 -4.32 -1.06
C ILE A 110 -7.64 -4.28 0.46
N VAL A 111 -7.65 -3.08 1.07
CA VAL A 111 -7.50 -2.99 2.53
C VAL A 111 -8.67 -3.64 3.26
N GLY A 112 -9.90 -3.54 2.73
CA GLY A 112 -11.06 -4.28 3.24
C GLY A 112 -10.90 -5.79 3.13
N LEU A 113 -10.40 -6.29 1.99
CA LEU A 113 -10.13 -7.73 1.80
C LEU A 113 -9.09 -8.28 2.79
N TRP A 114 -8.10 -7.47 3.15
CA TRP A 114 -7.01 -7.86 4.05
C TRP A 114 -7.25 -7.46 5.51
N ASN A 115 -8.43 -6.90 5.84
CA ASN A 115 -8.77 -6.38 7.17
C ASN A 115 -7.75 -5.37 7.72
N ILE A 116 -7.27 -4.48 6.85
CA ILE A 116 -6.35 -3.40 7.20
C ILE A 116 -7.17 -2.10 7.30
N ASP A 117 -7.04 -1.39 8.42
CA ASP A 117 -7.73 -0.13 8.63
C ASP A 117 -6.92 1.04 8.06
N LEU A 118 -7.56 1.91 7.27
CA LEU A 118 -6.97 3.17 6.86
C LEU A 118 -7.19 4.20 7.99
N ILE A 119 -6.13 4.47 8.75
CA ILE A 119 -6.23 5.26 9.98
C ILE A 119 -5.88 6.73 9.79
N GLY A 120 -5.22 7.10 8.70
CA GLY A 120 -4.82 8.48 8.44
C GLY A 120 -4.11 8.64 7.11
N GLY A 121 -3.69 9.88 6.83
CA GLY A 121 -2.99 10.18 5.60
C GLY A 121 -2.90 11.66 5.29
N ASP A 122 -2.27 11.96 4.18
CA ASP A 122 -2.15 13.30 3.60
C ASP A 122 -2.42 13.25 2.09
N LEU A 123 -3.08 14.26 1.57
CA LEU A 123 -3.36 14.39 0.14
C LEU A 123 -2.94 15.77 -0.33
N THR A 124 -1.94 15.83 -1.20
CA THR A 124 -1.37 17.10 -1.66
C THR A 124 -1.18 17.14 -3.17
N ARG A 125 -0.87 18.33 -3.69
CA ARG A 125 -0.54 18.57 -5.09
C ARG A 125 0.96 18.78 -5.25
N GLY A 126 1.53 18.25 -6.33
CA GLY A 126 2.94 18.42 -6.66
C GLY A 126 3.22 18.35 -8.16
N ASP A 127 4.49 18.41 -8.53
CA ASP A 127 4.90 18.31 -9.94
C ASP A 127 4.81 16.88 -10.48
N HIS A 128 4.94 15.89 -9.60
CA HIS A 128 4.88 14.46 -9.92
C HIS A 128 3.95 13.72 -8.97
N THR A 129 3.44 12.58 -9.42
CA THR A 129 2.63 11.70 -8.58
C THR A 129 3.53 10.86 -7.68
N SER A 130 3.22 10.77 -6.40
CA SER A 130 3.88 9.82 -5.50
C SER A 130 2.92 9.26 -4.45
N VAL A 131 3.12 8.00 -4.09
CA VAL A 131 2.37 7.30 -3.06
C VAL A 131 3.35 6.87 -1.97
N CYS A 132 3.19 7.40 -0.77
CA CYS A 132 3.90 6.93 0.42
C CYS A 132 2.91 6.15 1.27
N LEU A 133 3.25 4.92 1.64
CA LEU A 133 2.43 4.09 2.50
C LEU A 133 3.24 3.73 3.75
N THR A 134 2.67 4.00 4.92
CA THR A 134 3.19 3.48 6.18
C THR A 134 2.19 2.48 6.73
N ILE A 135 2.64 1.28 7.00
CA ILE A 135 1.81 0.18 7.47
C ILE A 135 2.30 -0.30 8.83
N GLY A 136 1.37 -0.67 9.68
CA GLY A 136 1.66 -1.28 10.97
C GLY A 136 0.84 -2.53 11.23
N GLY A 137 1.43 -3.43 12.02
CA GLY A 137 0.86 -4.72 12.32
C GLY A 137 1.43 -5.35 13.58
N THR A 138 0.75 -6.38 14.07
CA THR A 138 1.16 -7.08 15.29
C THR A 138 1.79 -8.42 14.96
N ALA A 139 2.83 -8.80 15.70
CA ALA A 139 3.41 -10.13 15.63
C ALA A 139 3.28 -10.85 16.98
N GLN A 140 3.29 -12.19 16.96
CA GLN A 140 3.36 -12.96 18.20
C GLN A 140 4.78 -12.86 18.79
N LYS A 141 4.87 -12.56 20.09
CA LYS A 141 6.16 -12.49 20.80
C LYS A 141 6.93 -13.81 20.62
N GLY A 142 8.20 -13.72 20.21
CA GLY A 142 9.07 -14.88 19.95
C GLY A 142 8.84 -15.61 18.63
N ARG A 143 7.95 -15.12 17.75
CA ARG A 143 7.70 -15.68 16.41
C ARG A 143 8.00 -14.71 15.26
N LEU A 144 8.71 -13.63 15.54
CA LEU A 144 9.19 -12.73 14.49
C LEU A 144 10.16 -13.48 13.58
N LEU A 145 9.91 -13.40 12.28
CA LEU A 145 10.84 -13.88 11.27
C LEU A 145 11.87 -12.78 11.02
N LEU A 146 13.14 -13.11 11.18
CA LEU A 146 14.25 -12.19 11.00
C LEU A 146 15.12 -12.66 9.84
N ARG A 147 15.80 -11.72 9.17
CA ARG A 147 16.81 -12.05 8.15
C ARG A 147 18.02 -12.78 8.75
N GLN A 148 18.24 -12.64 10.06
CA GLN A 148 19.28 -13.34 10.81
C GLN A 148 18.70 -14.62 11.40
N GLY A 149 19.53 -15.67 11.48
CA GLY A 149 19.16 -16.94 12.13
C GLY A 149 19.21 -18.16 11.21
N ALA A 150 19.45 -17.98 9.91
CA ALA A 150 19.77 -19.07 9.00
C ALA A 150 21.05 -19.79 9.44
N ARG A 151 21.06 -21.12 9.31
CA ARG A 151 22.16 -22.02 9.71
C ARG A 151 22.66 -22.80 8.51
N PRO A 152 23.90 -23.32 8.55
CA PRO A 152 24.32 -24.34 7.60
C PRO A 152 23.27 -25.46 7.53
N ASP A 153 23.08 -25.98 6.31
CA ASP A 153 22.11 -27.03 5.98
C ASP A 153 20.62 -26.64 6.00
N ASP A 154 20.28 -25.36 6.26
CA ASP A 154 18.92 -24.86 6.03
C ASP A 154 18.57 -24.86 4.53
N GLY A 155 17.34 -25.30 4.21
CA GLY A 155 16.80 -25.21 2.86
C GLY A 155 16.44 -23.76 2.49
N ILE A 156 16.72 -23.38 1.23
CA ILE A 156 16.31 -22.08 0.68
C ILE A 156 15.05 -22.28 -0.15
N TRP A 157 14.00 -21.56 0.20
CA TRP A 157 12.70 -21.64 -0.45
C TRP A 157 12.26 -20.28 -0.95
N VAL A 158 11.48 -20.26 -2.03
CA VAL A 158 10.84 -19.05 -2.58
C VAL A 158 9.37 -19.35 -2.84
N SER A 159 8.51 -18.36 -2.65
CA SER A 159 7.10 -18.44 -3.01
C SER A 159 6.88 -17.99 -4.46
N GLY A 160 5.97 -18.66 -5.16
CA GLY A 160 5.55 -18.28 -6.51
C GLY A 160 6.68 -18.33 -7.55
N ASN A 161 6.58 -17.47 -8.56
CA ASN A 161 7.52 -17.38 -9.68
C ASN A 161 8.38 -16.12 -9.58
N LEU A 162 9.67 -16.24 -9.92
CA LEU A 162 10.61 -15.12 -9.94
C LEU A 162 10.77 -14.54 -11.34
N GLY A 163 11.12 -13.26 -11.44
CA GLY A 163 11.51 -12.58 -12.70
C GLY A 163 10.38 -11.93 -13.50
N GLY A 164 9.11 -12.22 -13.20
CA GLY A 164 7.97 -11.69 -13.95
C GLY A 164 7.89 -10.16 -13.98
N SER A 165 8.18 -9.49 -12.85
CA SER A 165 8.19 -8.02 -12.78
C SER A 165 9.25 -7.40 -13.70
N SER A 166 10.47 -7.95 -13.69
CA SER A 166 11.57 -7.47 -14.55
C SER A 166 11.24 -7.68 -16.03
N ALA A 167 10.75 -8.87 -16.39
CA ALA A 167 10.38 -9.17 -17.77
C ALA A 167 9.25 -8.25 -18.27
N ALA A 168 8.29 -7.89 -17.42
CA ALA A 168 7.23 -6.96 -17.76
C ALA A 168 7.76 -5.54 -18.02
N VAL A 169 8.73 -5.06 -17.22
CA VAL A 169 9.37 -3.76 -17.44
C VAL A 169 10.11 -3.76 -18.79
N ASP A 170 10.94 -4.77 -19.06
CA ASP A 170 11.67 -4.89 -20.32
C ASP A 170 10.74 -4.88 -21.54
N TYR A 171 9.60 -5.58 -21.44
CA TYR A 171 8.59 -5.63 -22.48
C TYR A 171 7.93 -4.26 -22.72
N LEU A 172 7.57 -3.55 -21.64
CA LEU A 172 6.96 -2.22 -21.72
C LEU A 172 7.93 -1.15 -22.23
N GLU A 173 9.22 -1.27 -21.94
CA GLU A 173 10.27 -0.38 -22.47
C GLU A 173 10.49 -0.56 -23.97
N ARG A 174 10.30 -1.77 -24.49
CA ARG A 174 10.34 -2.07 -25.93
C ARG A 174 9.07 -1.67 -26.68
N GLY A 175 8.14 -0.95 -26.05
CA GLY A 175 6.88 -0.50 -26.65
C GLY A 175 5.77 -1.55 -26.61
N GLY A 176 5.93 -2.61 -25.83
CA GLY A 176 4.86 -3.58 -25.58
C GLY A 176 3.63 -2.92 -24.95
N ALA A 177 2.44 -3.36 -25.36
CA ALA A 177 1.18 -2.90 -24.76
C ALA A 177 0.77 -3.82 -23.61
N LYS A 178 0.23 -3.25 -22.52
CA LYS A 178 -0.29 -4.02 -21.39
C LYS A 178 -1.36 -5.01 -21.89
N PRO A 179 -1.23 -6.32 -21.64
CA PRO A 179 -2.27 -7.29 -21.98
C PRO A 179 -3.57 -6.94 -21.25
N ARG A 180 -4.72 -7.10 -21.91
CA ARG A 180 -6.05 -6.82 -21.32
C ARG A 180 -6.39 -7.66 -20.07
N ALA A 181 -5.61 -8.70 -19.80
CA ALA A 181 -5.80 -9.61 -18.67
C ALA A 181 -4.46 -9.88 -17.97
N CYS A 182 -4.03 -8.95 -17.12
CA CYS A 182 -3.17 -9.29 -16.00
C CYS A 182 -4.05 -9.08 -14.75
N ARG A 183 -4.64 -10.18 -14.27
CA ARG A 183 -5.30 -10.24 -12.96
C ARG A 183 -4.31 -10.70 -11.92
#